data_AF-A0A1A8C844-F1
#
_entry.id   AF-A0A1A8C844-F1
#
_cell.length_a   1.000
_cell.length_b   1.000
_cell.length_c   1.000
_cell.angle_alpha   90.00
_cell.angle_beta   90.00
_cell.angle_gamma   90.00
#
_symmetry.space_group_name_H-M   'P 1'
#
loop_
_entity.id
_entity.type
_entity.pdbx_description
1 polymer ?
#
loop_
_entity_poly.entity_id
_entity_poly.type
_entity_poly.pdbx_seq_one_letter_code
_entity_poly.pdbx_strand_id
1 'polypeptide(L)'
;MTYTKTSQKFGQWADSKANTVYGLGFATEQQLYQFSEKFKEVKDAARLAQEKSQDKELANTALTIAAPQFSQDLSDELQSPLVMCVNGPEDKLFRSQSADITLSSEKERIKKMLSEGWLNWKHMEDKDPDELTQSLEDLEALLKAKDEEIHILQNKKAEYLEMERDRDEAILSLREMEMRNSELEGRIQNTEQDLSNSLEERDRMDSEIQRAIEILDVKIFDLNDLRQSLVKLINK
;
A
#
# COMPACT_ATOMS: atom_id res chain seq x y z
N MET A 1 -2.36 -16.83 -16.36
CA MET A 1 -3.36 -15.80 -16.74
C MET A 1 -3.06 -15.33 -18.15
N THR A 2 -4.08 -15.29 -19.02
CA THR A 2 -3.94 -14.86 -20.43
C THR A 2 -4.83 -13.65 -20.66
N TYR A 3 -4.24 -12.55 -21.13
CA TYR A 3 -4.95 -11.35 -21.53
C TYR A 3 -5.34 -11.43 -23.01
N THR A 4 -6.61 -11.14 -23.30
CA THR A 4 -7.19 -11.22 -24.64
C THR A 4 -7.90 -9.91 -24.97
N LYS A 5 -7.55 -9.30 -26.11
CA LYS A 5 -8.26 -8.12 -26.63
C LYS A 5 -9.57 -8.61 -27.28
N THR A 6 -10.71 -8.17 -26.75
CA THR A 6 -12.04 -8.57 -27.25
C THR A 6 -12.70 -7.50 -28.11
N SER A 7 -12.22 -6.25 -28.03
CA SER A 7 -12.68 -5.14 -28.88
C SER A 7 -11.60 -4.05 -29.00
N GLN A 8 -11.87 -3.01 -29.79
CA GLN A 8 -10.95 -1.89 -30.06
C GLN A 8 -10.48 -1.17 -28.78
N LYS A 9 -11.34 -1.14 -27.75
CA LYS A 9 -11.08 -0.46 -26.47
C LYS A 9 -11.32 -1.35 -25.25
N PHE A 10 -11.40 -2.66 -25.44
CA PHE A 10 -11.74 -3.60 -24.37
C PHE A 10 -10.85 -4.83 -24.38
N GLY A 11 -10.37 -5.23 -23.21
CA GLY A 11 -9.63 -6.46 -23.03
C GLY A 11 -10.07 -7.21 -21.78
N GLN A 12 -9.82 -8.51 -21.76
CA GLN A 12 -10.28 -9.42 -20.71
C GLN A 12 -9.19 -10.41 -20.36
N TRP A 13 -9.20 -10.89 -19.12
CA TRP A 13 -8.36 -12.00 -18.70
C TRP A 13 -9.13 -12.92 -17.76
N ALA A 14 -8.82 -14.21 -17.83
CA ALA A 14 -9.38 -15.20 -16.94
C ALA A 14 -8.42 -15.48 -15.78
N ASP A 15 -8.97 -15.51 -14.57
CA ASP A 15 -8.33 -16.08 -13.39
C ASP A 15 -8.90 -17.47 -13.13
N SER A 16 -8.11 -18.50 -13.37
CA SER A 16 -8.48 -19.89 -13.11
C SER A 16 -8.57 -20.22 -11.63
N LYS A 17 -7.83 -19.50 -10.76
CA LYS A 17 -7.89 -19.72 -9.31
C LYS A 17 -9.20 -19.18 -8.71
N ALA A 18 -9.63 -18.02 -9.18
CA ALA A 18 -10.88 -17.39 -8.75
C ALA A 18 -12.09 -17.83 -9.59
N ASN A 19 -11.90 -18.68 -10.60
CA ASN A 19 -12.91 -19.07 -11.60
C ASN A 19 -13.72 -17.88 -12.14
N THR A 20 -13.04 -16.75 -12.37
CA THR A 20 -13.67 -15.46 -12.69
C THR A 20 -12.98 -14.84 -13.90
N VAL A 21 -13.77 -14.19 -14.75
CA VAL A 21 -13.29 -13.43 -15.91
C VAL A 21 -13.39 -11.94 -15.59
N TYR A 22 -12.26 -11.25 -15.68
CA TYR A 22 -12.19 -9.81 -15.49
C TYR A 22 -12.10 -9.11 -16.84
N GLY A 23 -12.76 -7.96 -16.96
CA GLY A 23 -12.76 -7.14 -18.16
C GLY A 23 -12.45 -5.69 -17.85
N LEU A 24 -11.65 -5.06 -18.70
CA LEU A 24 -11.24 -3.67 -18.56
C LEU A 24 -11.43 -2.93 -19.88
N GLY A 25 -12.12 -1.78 -19.80
CA GLY A 25 -12.36 -0.87 -20.92
C GLY A 25 -11.53 0.41 -20.80
N PHE A 26 -11.13 0.97 -21.93
CA PHE A 26 -10.32 2.18 -22.02
C PHE A 26 -11.01 3.28 -22.84
N ALA A 27 -10.66 4.54 -22.57
CA ALA A 27 -11.19 5.66 -23.32
C ALA A 27 -10.68 5.68 -24.77
N THR A 28 -9.42 5.25 -24.98
CA THR A 28 -8.76 5.19 -26.29
C THR A 28 -8.13 3.82 -26.55
N GLU A 29 -7.96 3.48 -27.83
CA GLU A 29 -7.28 2.24 -28.24
C GLU A 29 -5.79 2.24 -27.86
N GLN A 30 -5.14 3.40 -27.84
CA GLN A 30 -3.74 3.52 -27.44
C GLN A 30 -3.53 3.13 -25.97
N GLN A 31 -4.44 3.53 -25.07
CA GLN A 31 -4.37 3.15 -23.66
C GLN A 31 -4.50 1.63 -23.48
N LEU A 32 -5.42 1.01 -24.21
CA LEU A 32 -5.55 -0.45 -24.22
C LEU A 32 -4.26 -1.13 -24.68
N TYR A 33 -3.62 -0.62 -25.74
CA TYR A 33 -2.38 -1.18 -26.26
C TYR A 33 -1.24 -1.07 -25.25
N GLN A 34 -1.04 0.11 -24.65
CA GLN A 34 -0.04 0.32 -23.59
C GLN A 34 -0.27 -0.59 -22.39
N PHE A 35 -1.52 -0.75 -21.96
CA PHE A 35 -1.87 -1.66 -20.88
C PHE A 35 -1.54 -3.11 -21.24
N SER A 36 -1.84 -3.55 -22.46
CA SER A 36 -1.56 -4.93 -22.87
C SER A 36 -0.07 -5.28 -22.84
N GLU A 37 0.78 -4.32 -23.22
CA GLU A 37 2.23 -4.45 -23.16
C GLU A 37 2.72 -4.50 -21.70
N LYS A 38 2.22 -3.60 -20.85
CA LYS A 38 2.55 -3.58 -19.42
C LYS A 38 2.08 -4.85 -18.69
N PHE A 39 0.90 -5.35 -19.03
CA PHE A 39 0.38 -6.59 -18.46
C PHE A 39 1.27 -7.79 -18.83
N LYS A 40 1.76 -7.83 -20.07
CA LYS A 40 2.71 -8.86 -20.52
C LYS A 40 4.04 -8.75 -19.78
N GLU A 41 4.58 -7.55 -19.62
CA GLU A 41 5.81 -7.26 -18.87
C GLU A 41 5.72 -7.76 -17.42
N VAL A 42 4.65 -7.40 -16.70
CA VAL A 42 4.43 -7.82 -15.30
C VAL A 42 4.27 -9.33 -15.19
N LYS A 43 3.54 -9.96 -16.13
CA LYS A 43 3.37 -11.42 -16.15
C LYS A 43 4.71 -12.14 -16.37
N ASP A 44 5.55 -11.63 -17.27
CA ASP A 44 6.85 -12.22 -17.56
C ASP A 44 7.84 -12.01 -16.39
N ALA A 45 7.81 -10.84 -15.75
CA ALA A 45 8.57 -10.55 -14.53
C ALA A 45 8.15 -11.44 -13.35
N ALA A 46 6.85 -11.66 -13.16
CA ALA A 46 6.31 -12.55 -12.13
C ALA A 46 6.74 -14.00 -12.37
N ARG A 47 6.76 -14.47 -13.63
CA ARG A 47 7.30 -15.79 -13.99
C ARG A 47 8.79 -15.90 -13.65
N LEU A 48 9.58 -14.89 -14.00
CA LEU A 48 11.02 -14.86 -13.72
C LEU A 48 11.32 -14.85 -12.21
N ALA A 49 10.50 -14.15 -11.42
CA ALA A 49 10.61 -14.15 -9.95
C ALA A 49 10.22 -15.50 -9.33
N GLN A 50 9.22 -16.17 -9.89
CA GLN A 50 8.80 -17.51 -9.45
C GLN A 50 9.89 -18.56 -9.77
N GLU A 51 10.49 -18.48 -10.95
CA GLU A 51 11.59 -19.35 -11.38
C GLU A 51 12.85 -19.14 -10.51
N LYS A 52 13.21 -17.87 -10.23
CA LYS A 52 14.31 -17.53 -9.29
C LYS A 52 14.04 -17.98 -7.85
N SER A 53 12.78 -18.10 -7.44
CA SER A 53 12.43 -18.58 -6.10
C SER A 53 12.44 -20.10 -6.02
N GLN A 54 12.07 -20.78 -7.10
CA GLN A 54 12.09 -22.25 -7.17
C GLN A 54 13.53 -22.80 -7.17
N ASP A 55 14.50 -22.09 -7.80
CA ASP A 55 15.93 -22.42 -7.69
C ASP A 55 16.49 -22.20 -6.27
N LYS A 56 15.86 -21.33 -5.47
CA LYS A 56 16.28 -21.00 -4.11
C LYS A 56 15.61 -21.87 -3.04
N GLU A 57 14.48 -22.51 -3.38
CA GLU A 57 13.72 -23.38 -2.47
C GLU A 57 14.42 -24.73 -2.20
N LEU A 58 15.27 -25.21 -3.12
CA LEU A 58 16.11 -26.39 -2.90
C LEU A 58 17.30 -26.12 -1.94
N ALA A 59 17.66 -24.85 -1.69
CA ALA A 59 18.73 -24.47 -0.77
C ALA A 59 18.22 -24.20 0.66
N ASN A 60 16.97 -23.77 0.81
CA ASN A 60 16.43 -23.29 2.09
C ASN A 60 15.91 -24.41 3.02
N THR A 61 15.73 -25.64 2.53
CA THR A 61 15.33 -26.79 3.37
C THR A 61 16.44 -27.33 4.28
N ALA A 62 17.68 -26.83 4.18
CA ALA A 62 18.82 -27.31 4.98
C ALA A 62 19.06 -26.55 6.30
N LEU A 63 18.32 -25.46 6.58
CA LEU A 63 18.57 -24.63 7.76
C LEU A 63 17.27 -24.23 8.47
N THR A 64 16.64 -25.18 9.15
CA THR A 64 15.61 -24.86 10.16
C THR A 64 15.87 -25.70 11.39
N ILE A 65 16.72 -25.17 12.27
CA ILE A 65 16.84 -25.63 13.66
C ILE A 65 16.58 -24.43 14.57
N ALA A 66 15.43 -24.50 15.24
CA ALA A 66 15.06 -23.92 16.53
C ALA A 66 15.10 -22.40 16.73
N ALA A 67 13.92 -21.78 16.83
CA ALA A 67 13.64 -20.69 17.76
C ALA A 67 12.18 -20.78 18.27
N PRO A 68 11.93 -20.85 19.60
CA PRO A 68 10.59 -20.96 20.14
C PRO A 68 9.89 -19.60 20.21
N GLN A 69 8.58 -19.64 19.94
CA GLN A 69 7.60 -18.58 20.05
C GLN A 69 7.46 -18.13 21.51
N PHE A 70 7.49 -16.83 21.79
CA PHE A 70 7.00 -16.28 23.06
C PHE A 70 6.20 -15.00 22.86
N SER A 71 5.01 -15.05 23.45
CA SER A 71 3.91 -14.11 23.39
C SER A 71 4.22 -12.75 24.03
N GLN A 72 3.89 -11.70 23.30
CA GLN A 72 2.95 -10.63 23.67
C GLN A 72 2.38 -10.69 25.11
N ASP A 73 2.94 -9.90 26.03
CA ASP A 73 2.16 -9.18 27.06
C ASP A 73 2.98 -8.08 27.76
N LEU A 74 2.28 -7.03 28.20
CA LEU A 74 2.66 -5.97 29.15
C LEU A 74 3.46 -4.74 28.65
N SER A 75 2.67 -3.76 28.20
CA SER A 75 2.85 -2.32 28.43
C SER A 75 2.66 -1.95 29.91
N ASP A 76 3.25 -0.81 30.32
CA ASP A 76 3.20 -0.09 31.62
C ASP A 76 4.29 -0.42 32.65
N GLU A 77 5.37 0.38 32.66
CA GLU A 77 5.67 1.27 33.81
C GLU A 77 6.84 2.23 33.48
N LEU A 78 6.52 3.52 33.52
CA LEU A 78 7.48 4.62 33.54
C LEU A 78 8.09 4.73 34.94
N GLN A 79 9.41 4.65 35.08
CA GLN A 79 10.14 5.55 35.99
C GLN A 79 11.67 5.44 35.82
N SER A 80 12.25 6.50 35.25
CA SER A 80 13.67 6.81 35.42
C SER A 80 13.94 7.26 36.86
N PRO A 81 14.97 6.74 37.55
CA PRO A 81 15.48 7.39 38.75
C PRO A 81 16.63 8.33 38.38
N LEU A 82 16.36 9.64 38.46
CA LEU A 82 17.38 10.65 38.65
C LEU A 82 17.83 10.60 40.12
N VAL A 83 19.09 10.29 40.41
CA VAL A 83 19.70 10.64 41.70
C VAL A 83 21.14 11.09 41.55
N MET A 84 21.41 12.20 42.21
CA MET A 84 22.59 13.06 42.18
C MET A 84 23.85 12.39 42.74
N CYS A 85 25.00 12.68 42.12
CA CYS A 85 26.31 12.42 42.68
C CYS A 85 26.56 13.31 43.92
N VAL A 86 26.94 12.71 45.05
CA VAL A 86 27.61 13.39 46.17
C VAL A 86 28.84 12.57 46.56
N ASN A 87 29.99 13.23 46.54
CA ASN A 87 31.29 12.69 46.91
C ASN A 87 31.43 12.47 48.43
N GLY A 88 32.09 11.37 48.83
CA GLY A 88 32.63 11.11 50.18
C GLY A 88 33.65 9.96 50.15
N PRO A 89 34.71 9.96 50.98
CA PRO A 89 35.97 9.28 50.67
C PRO A 89 36.16 7.88 51.30
N GLU A 90 36.97 7.10 50.58
CA GLU A 90 37.83 5.96 50.97
C GLU A 90 37.26 4.57 51.33
N ASP A 91 37.76 3.60 50.56
CA ASP A 91 38.17 2.25 50.92
C ASP A 91 37.16 1.29 51.57
N LYS A 92 36.31 0.66 50.74
CA LYS A 92 36.22 -0.82 50.55
C LYS A 92 35.62 -1.12 49.17
N LEU A 93 36.44 -1.63 48.25
CA LEU A 93 36.03 -2.02 46.91
C LEU A 93 35.20 -3.32 46.95
N PHE A 94 33.95 -3.26 47.41
CA PHE A 94 32.98 -4.32 47.14
C PHE A 94 32.53 -4.18 45.70
N ARG A 95 33.33 -4.74 44.79
CA ARG A 95 32.93 -4.89 43.40
C ARG A 95 31.75 -5.87 43.35
N SER A 96 30.62 -5.44 42.79
CA SER A 96 29.44 -6.28 42.62
C SER A 96 29.75 -7.51 41.75
N GLN A 97 29.29 -8.69 42.16
CA GLN A 97 29.47 -9.96 41.42
C GLN A 97 28.99 -9.87 39.96
N SER A 98 27.94 -9.10 39.67
CA SER A 98 27.47 -8.81 38.32
C SER A 98 28.43 -7.96 37.48
N ALA A 99 29.18 -7.04 38.09
CA ALA A 99 30.21 -6.27 37.39
C ALA A 99 31.44 -7.15 37.08
N ASP A 100 31.74 -8.13 37.94
CA ASP A 100 32.79 -9.11 37.70
C ASP A 100 32.45 -10.13 36.60
N ILE A 101 31.20 -10.57 36.49
CA ILE A 101 30.76 -11.48 35.40
C ILE A 101 30.89 -10.78 34.03
N THR A 102 30.43 -9.53 33.93
CA THR A 102 30.54 -8.73 32.69
C THR A 102 31.99 -8.45 32.32
N LEU A 103 32.83 -8.07 33.29
CA LEU A 103 34.26 -7.86 33.06
C LEU A 103 35.01 -9.16 32.73
N SER A 104 34.58 -10.29 33.28
CA SER A 104 35.14 -11.61 32.94
C SER A 104 34.80 -12.01 31.51
N SER A 105 33.56 -11.81 31.08
CA SER A 105 33.14 -12.06 29.69
C SER A 105 33.91 -11.17 28.71
N GLU A 106 34.06 -9.88 29.00
CA GLU A 106 34.82 -8.96 28.15
C GLU A 106 36.32 -9.31 28.12
N LYS A 107 36.90 -9.68 29.26
CA LYS A 107 38.27 -10.20 29.34
C LYS A 107 38.46 -11.45 28.50
N GLU A 108 37.49 -12.35 28.49
CA GLU A 108 37.53 -13.58 27.69
C GLU A 108 37.37 -13.29 26.19
N ARG A 109 36.51 -12.35 25.81
CA ARG A 109 36.41 -11.83 24.44
C ARG A 109 37.72 -11.21 23.96
N ILE A 110 38.33 -10.34 24.77
CA ILE A 110 39.63 -9.72 24.46
C ILE A 110 40.72 -10.79 24.36
N LYS A 111 40.75 -11.75 25.28
CA LYS A 111 41.71 -12.86 25.25
C LYS A 111 41.54 -13.71 23.98
N LYS A 112 40.30 -13.98 23.56
CA LYS A 112 40.01 -14.68 22.32
C LYS A 112 40.47 -13.88 21.10
N MET A 113 40.16 -12.59 21.02
CA MET A 113 40.62 -11.71 19.93
C MET A 113 42.15 -11.63 19.86
N LEU A 114 42.83 -11.55 21.01
CA LEU A 114 44.29 -11.56 21.07
C LEU A 114 44.88 -12.90 20.64
N SER A 115 44.25 -14.02 21.01
CA SER A 115 44.68 -15.36 20.61
C SER A 115 44.48 -15.60 19.11
N GLU A 116 43.33 -15.20 18.57
CA GLU A 116 43.03 -15.28 17.12
C GLU A 116 43.96 -14.36 16.32
N GLY A 117 44.19 -13.15 16.83
CA GLY A 117 45.20 -12.24 16.31
C GLY A 117 46.55 -12.94 16.27
N TRP A 118 47.08 -13.37 17.41
CA TRP A 118 48.42 -13.97 17.52
C TRP A 118 48.61 -15.20 16.62
N LEU A 119 47.59 -16.06 16.49
CA LEU A 119 47.60 -17.18 15.54
C LEU A 119 47.67 -16.70 14.09
N ASN A 120 46.94 -15.64 13.74
CA ASN A 120 47.00 -15.04 12.42
C ASN A 120 48.37 -14.39 12.13
N TRP A 121 48.94 -13.66 13.09
CA TRP A 121 50.29 -13.09 12.98
C TRP A 121 51.33 -14.20 12.73
N LYS A 122 51.29 -15.28 13.51
CA LYS A 122 52.21 -16.40 13.37
C LYS A 122 52.03 -17.14 12.04
N HIS A 123 50.79 -17.31 11.58
CA HIS A 123 50.49 -17.87 10.27
C HIS A 123 50.99 -16.99 9.11
N MET A 124 51.05 -15.67 9.28
CA MET A 124 51.60 -14.74 8.29
C MET A 124 53.14 -14.69 8.31
N GLU A 125 53.77 -14.97 9.47
CA GLU A 125 55.23 -14.98 9.63
C GLU A 125 55.89 -16.21 8.99
N ASP A 126 55.16 -17.33 8.89
CA ASP A 126 55.60 -18.58 8.24
C ASP A 126 55.34 -18.59 6.71
N LYS A 127 54.73 -17.54 6.13
CA LYS A 127 54.42 -17.47 4.69
C LYS A 127 55.58 -16.92 3.88
N ASP A 128 55.75 -17.47 2.68
CA ASP A 128 56.70 -16.92 1.72
C ASP A 128 56.29 -15.50 1.27
N PRO A 129 57.25 -14.60 0.95
CA PRO A 129 56.97 -13.20 0.59
C PRO A 129 55.98 -13.04 -0.56
N ASP A 130 56.02 -13.95 -1.54
CA ASP A 130 55.12 -13.96 -2.69
C ASP A 130 53.69 -14.32 -2.28
N GLU A 131 53.51 -15.25 -1.34
CA GLU A 131 52.20 -15.64 -0.80
C GLU A 131 51.59 -14.51 0.05
N LEU A 132 52.43 -13.76 0.77
CA LEU A 132 52.01 -12.59 1.54
C LEU A 132 51.55 -11.44 0.62
N THR A 133 52.25 -11.27 -0.50
CA THR A 133 51.92 -10.26 -1.52
C THR A 133 50.61 -10.61 -2.23
N GLN A 134 50.43 -11.87 -2.62
CA GLN A 134 49.17 -12.36 -3.19
C GLN A 134 48.00 -12.19 -2.21
N SER A 135 48.20 -12.53 -0.93
CA SER A 135 47.17 -12.33 0.10
C SER A 135 46.81 -10.85 0.31
N LEU A 136 47.77 -9.93 0.11
CA LEU A 136 47.53 -8.50 0.20
C LEU A 136 46.75 -7.98 -1.02
N GLU A 137 47.12 -8.42 -2.22
CA GLU A 137 46.38 -8.11 -3.45
C GLU A 137 44.92 -8.61 -3.39
N ASP A 138 44.71 -9.83 -2.88
CA ASP A 138 43.37 -10.39 -2.72
C ASP A 138 42.53 -9.60 -1.71
N LEU A 139 43.13 -9.16 -0.59
CA LEU A 139 42.47 -8.30 0.40
C LEU A 139 42.18 -6.91 -0.15
N GLU A 140 43.07 -6.33 -0.95
CA GLU A 140 42.85 -5.03 -1.61
C GLU A 140 41.72 -5.11 -2.63
N ALA A 141 41.68 -6.18 -3.43
CA ALA A 141 40.58 -6.44 -4.37
C ALA A 141 39.25 -6.63 -3.64
N LEU A 142 39.24 -7.36 -2.52
CA LEU A 142 38.05 -7.57 -1.70
C LEU A 142 37.56 -6.27 -1.05
N LEU A 143 38.47 -5.44 -0.53
CA LEU A 143 38.15 -4.13 0.04
C LEU A 143 37.51 -3.23 -1.01
N LYS A 144 38.11 -3.15 -2.20
CA LYS A 144 37.56 -2.38 -3.33
C LYS A 144 36.18 -2.87 -3.75
N ALA A 145 35.97 -4.18 -3.78
CA ALA A 145 34.65 -4.76 -4.08
C ALA A 145 33.61 -4.40 -3.00
N LYS A 146 34.01 -4.39 -1.73
CA LYS A 146 33.15 -3.99 -0.61
C LYS A 146 32.82 -2.51 -0.63
N ASP A 147 33.77 -1.65 -0.98
CA ASP A 147 33.52 -0.21 -1.13
C ASP A 147 32.52 0.10 -2.25
N GLU A 148 32.63 -0.60 -3.39
CA GLU A 148 31.65 -0.51 -4.47
C GLU A 148 30.26 -1.00 -4.03
N GLU A 149 30.19 -2.11 -3.29
CA GLU A 149 28.94 -2.63 -2.72
C GLU A 149 28.29 -1.62 -1.76
N ILE A 150 29.09 -0.96 -0.91
CA ILE A 150 28.63 0.11 -0.02
C ILE A 150 28.07 1.27 -0.83
N HIS A 151 28.76 1.70 -1.89
CA HIS A 151 28.31 2.79 -2.74
C HIS A 151 26.96 2.47 -3.41
N ILE A 152 26.81 1.25 -3.96
CA ILE A 152 25.54 0.78 -4.54
C ILE A 152 24.43 0.76 -3.49
N LEU A 153 24.71 0.27 -2.28
CA LEU A 153 23.73 0.23 -1.19
C LEU A 153 23.31 1.63 -0.74
N GLN A 154 24.24 2.58 -0.70
CA GLN A 154 23.93 3.98 -0.41
C GLN A 154 23.01 4.60 -1.45
N ASN A 155 23.25 4.36 -2.74
CA ASN A 155 22.38 4.83 -3.81
C ASN A 155 20.97 4.20 -3.71
N LYS A 156 20.88 2.89 -3.52
CA LYS A 156 19.59 2.19 -3.33
C LYS A 156 18.83 2.69 -2.11
N LYS A 157 19.54 3.05 -1.03
CA LYS A 157 18.93 3.65 0.16
C LYS A 157 18.31 5.01 -0.16
N ALA A 158 18.97 5.84 -0.98
CA ALA A 158 18.41 7.12 -1.41
C ALA A 158 17.16 6.94 -2.27
N GLU A 159 17.20 6.02 -3.25
CA GLU A 159 16.04 5.68 -4.09
C GLU A 159 14.85 5.18 -3.27
N TYR A 160 15.09 4.34 -2.26
CA TYR A 160 14.04 3.84 -1.37
C TYR A 160 13.38 4.99 -0.59
N LEU A 161 14.15 5.94 -0.07
CA LEU A 161 13.62 7.10 0.64
C LEU A 161 12.81 8.02 -0.27
N GLU A 162 13.17 8.12 -1.54
CA GLU A 162 12.37 8.85 -2.52
C GLU A 162 11.03 8.15 -2.79
N MET A 163 11.04 6.84 -3.05
CA MET A 163 9.81 6.06 -3.21
C MET A 163 8.91 6.09 -1.97
N GLU A 164 9.50 6.14 -0.77
CA GLU A 164 8.76 6.27 0.48
C GLU A 164 8.01 7.62 0.56
N ARG A 165 8.66 8.72 0.14
CA ARG A 165 7.99 10.03 0.05
C ARG A 165 6.87 10.04 -0.98
N ASP A 166 7.12 9.50 -2.17
CA ASP A 166 6.13 9.42 -3.24
C ASP A 166 4.90 8.58 -2.82
N ARG A 167 5.14 7.48 -2.11
CA ARG A 167 4.08 6.65 -1.51
C ARG A 167 3.25 7.47 -0.53
N ASP A 168 3.89 8.21 0.37
CA ASP A 168 3.19 8.99 1.38
C ASP A 168 2.38 10.14 0.75
N GLU A 169 2.91 10.79 -0.29
CA GLU A 169 2.18 11.79 -1.10
C GLU A 169 0.98 11.17 -1.81
N ALA A 170 1.14 10.00 -2.42
CA ALA A 170 0.04 9.28 -3.06
C ALA A 170 -1.07 8.91 -2.06
N ILE A 171 -0.72 8.51 -0.84
CA ILE A 171 -1.69 8.22 0.24
C ILE A 171 -2.47 9.48 0.62
N LEU A 172 -1.79 10.64 0.75
CA LEU A 172 -2.46 11.90 1.07
C LEU A 172 -3.40 12.33 -0.06
N SER A 173 -2.95 12.25 -1.31
CA SER A 173 -3.76 12.58 -2.48
C SER A 173 -4.99 11.67 -2.59
N LEU A 174 -4.84 10.37 -2.34
CA LEU A 174 -5.96 9.43 -2.34
C LEU A 174 -7.02 9.80 -1.30
N ARG A 175 -6.61 10.13 -0.08
CA ARG A 175 -7.54 10.56 0.99
C ARG A 175 -8.29 11.84 0.64
N GLU A 176 -7.62 12.80 0.01
CA GLU A 176 -8.27 14.02 -0.47
C GLU A 176 -9.33 13.70 -1.55
N MET A 177 -8.98 12.82 -2.49
CA MET A 177 -9.92 12.38 -3.52
C MET A 177 -11.11 11.61 -2.94
N GLU A 178 -10.89 10.74 -1.94
CA GLU A 178 -11.96 10.03 -1.23
C GLU A 178 -12.92 11.00 -0.53
N MET A 179 -12.39 12.01 0.16
CA MET A 179 -13.20 13.04 0.81
C MET A 179 -14.02 13.84 -0.21
N ARG A 180 -13.39 14.26 -1.31
CA ARG A 180 -14.05 15.00 -2.39
C ARG A 180 -15.13 14.15 -3.07
N ASN A 181 -14.88 12.86 -3.25
CA ASN A 181 -15.86 11.96 -3.86
C ASN A 181 -17.08 11.79 -2.95
N SER A 182 -16.87 11.61 -1.64
CA SER A 182 -17.96 11.56 -0.67
C SER A 182 -18.80 12.85 -0.63
N GLU A 183 -18.15 14.01 -0.74
CA GLU A 183 -18.86 15.30 -0.84
C GLU A 183 -19.72 15.38 -2.13
N LEU A 184 -19.17 14.96 -3.26
CA LEU A 184 -19.89 14.96 -4.54
C LEU A 184 -21.07 14.00 -4.54
N GLU A 185 -20.90 12.79 -3.97
CA GLU A 185 -21.99 11.83 -3.79
C GLU A 185 -23.13 12.43 -2.95
N GLY A 186 -22.81 13.10 -1.84
CA GLY A 186 -23.81 13.79 -1.02
C GLY A 186 -24.54 14.91 -1.78
N ARG A 187 -23.82 15.68 -2.60
CA ARG A 187 -24.43 16.71 -3.46
C ARG A 187 -25.38 16.11 -4.50
N ILE A 188 -24.98 15.02 -5.15
CA ILE A 188 -25.81 14.31 -6.12
C ILE A 188 -27.10 13.85 -5.44
N GLN A 189 -26.98 13.17 -4.30
CA GLN A 189 -28.14 12.67 -3.54
C GLN A 189 -29.10 13.81 -3.17
N ASN A 190 -28.59 14.95 -2.71
CA ASN A 190 -29.43 16.12 -2.41
C ASN A 190 -30.17 16.63 -3.66
N THR A 191 -29.45 16.77 -4.78
CA THR A 191 -30.08 17.24 -6.04
C THR A 191 -31.10 16.24 -6.61
N GLU A 192 -30.88 14.94 -6.43
CA GLU A 192 -31.83 13.89 -6.81
C GLU A 192 -33.09 13.96 -5.95
N GLN A 193 -32.94 14.18 -4.64
CA GLN A 193 -34.07 14.34 -3.74
C GLN A 193 -34.90 15.58 -4.07
N ASP A 194 -34.23 16.71 -4.34
CA ASP A 194 -34.90 17.95 -4.74
C ASP A 194 -35.67 17.76 -6.06
N LEU A 195 -35.08 17.07 -7.03
CA LEU A 195 -35.74 16.74 -8.29
C LEU A 195 -36.96 15.83 -8.07
N SER A 196 -36.84 14.80 -7.23
CA SER A 196 -37.96 13.92 -6.87
C SER A 196 -39.11 14.70 -6.26
N ASN A 197 -38.82 15.57 -5.29
CA ASN A 197 -39.82 16.42 -4.64
C ASN A 197 -40.52 17.35 -5.67
N SER A 198 -39.75 17.92 -6.60
CA SER A 198 -40.29 18.76 -7.67
C SER A 198 -41.17 17.99 -8.65
N LEU A 199 -40.84 16.74 -8.96
CA LEU A 199 -41.67 15.89 -9.81
C LEU A 199 -42.99 15.54 -9.12
N GLU A 200 -42.96 15.20 -7.83
CA GLU A 200 -44.17 14.94 -7.06
C GLU A 200 -45.09 16.18 -6.97
N GLU A 201 -44.52 17.38 -6.79
CA GLU A 201 -45.29 18.64 -6.81
C GLU A 201 -45.94 18.89 -8.17
N ARG A 202 -45.21 18.64 -9.25
CA ARG A 202 -45.74 18.75 -10.60
C ARG A 202 -46.88 17.75 -10.83
N ASP A 203 -46.72 16.49 -10.42
CA ASP A 203 -47.76 15.47 -10.60
C ASP A 203 -49.02 15.78 -9.76
N ARG A 204 -48.85 16.39 -8.57
CA ARG A 204 -49.97 16.95 -7.79
C ARG A 204 -50.69 18.05 -8.57
N MET A 205 -49.95 19.01 -9.11
CA MET A 205 -50.51 20.12 -9.88
C MET A 205 -51.22 19.65 -11.15
N ASP A 206 -50.64 18.69 -11.87
CA ASP A 206 -51.25 18.09 -13.06
C ASP A 206 -52.59 17.41 -12.71
N SER A 207 -52.66 16.76 -11.56
CA SER A 207 -53.91 16.17 -11.04
C SER A 207 -54.97 17.23 -10.72
N GLU A 208 -54.57 18.38 -10.19
CA GLU A 208 -55.48 19.50 -9.93
C GLU A 208 -55.98 20.16 -11.21
N ILE A 209 -55.09 20.35 -12.19
CA ILE A 209 -55.43 20.88 -13.52
C ILE A 209 -56.42 19.94 -14.22
N GLN A 210 -56.16 18.63 -14.19
CA GLN A 210 -57.04 17.65 -14.79
C GLN A 210 -58.45 17.69 -14.17
N ARG A 211 -58.54 17.81 -12.85
CA ARG A 211 -59.82 17.99 -12.15
C ARG A 211 -60.53 19.27 -12.58
N ALA A 212 -59.80 20.38 -12.76
CA ALA A 212 -60.37 21.64 -13.21
C ALA A 212 -60.91 21.53 -14.65
N ILE A 213 -60.20 20.80 -15.53
CA ILE A 213 -60.66 20.51 -16.90
C ILE A 213 -61.97 19.72 -16.87
N GLU A 214 -62.05 18.65 -16.08
CA GLU A 214 -63.27 17.83 -15.95
C GLU A 214 -64.47 18.67 -15.50
N ILE A 215 -64.27 19.57 -14.53
CA ILE A 215 -65.32 20.49 -14.06
C ILE A 215 -65.75 21.46 -15.16
N LEU A 216 -64.78 21.99 -15.93
CA LEU A 216 -65.08 22.90 -17.04
C LEU A 216 -65.86 22.20 -18.16
N ASP A 217 -65.53 20.96 -18.49
CA ASP A 217 -66.24 20.18 -19.51
C ASP A 217 -67.72 20.00 -19.16
N VAL A 218 -68.02 19.66 -17.90
CA VAL A 218 -69.41 19.57 -17.39
C VAL A 218 -70.11 20.93 -17.51
N LYS A 219 -69.46 22.03 -17.09
CA LYS A 219 -70.06 23.37 -17.18
C LYS A 219 -70.32 23.82 -18.61
N ILE A 220 -69.41 23.50 -19.54
CA ILE A 220 -69.59 23.80 -20.96
C ILE A 220 -70.80 23.03 -21.51
N PHE A 221 -70.95 21.77 -21.13
CA PHE A 221 -72.11 20.96 -21.47
C PHE A 221 -73.41 21.60 -20.97
N ASP A 222 -73.50 21.95 -19.69
CA ASP A 222 -74.68 22.57 -19.08
C ASP A 222 -75.05 23.91 -19.75
N LEU A 223 -74.05 24.76 -20.01
CA LEU A 223 -74.24 26.04 -20.69
C LEU A 223 -74.72 25.85 -22.14
N ASN A 224 -74.24 24.81 -22.82
CA ASN A 224 -74.68 24.48 -24.17
C ASN A 224 -76.15 24.03 -24.18
N ASP A 225 -76.57 23.22 -23.21
CA ASP A 225 -77.96 22.78 -23.04
C ASP A 225 -78.90 23.95 -22.70
N LEU A 226 -78.45 24.87 -21.83
CA LEU A 226 -79.18 26.09 -21.53
C LEU A 226 -79.35 26.96 -22.79
N ARG A 227 -78.28 27.16 -23.55
CA ARG A 227 -78.30 27.90 -24.82
C ARG A 227 -79.32 27.29 -25.79
N GLN A 228 -79.33 25.97 -25.96
CA GLN A 228 -80.29 25.30 -26.85
C GLN A 228 -81.74 25.48 -26.37
N SER A 229 -81.96 25.43 -25.06
CA SER A 229 -83.27 25.65 -24.45
C SER A 229 -83.78 27.08 -24.69
N LEU A 230 -82.92 28.07 -24.54
CA LEU A 230 -83.24 29.48 -24.84
C LEU A 230 -83.59 29.68 -26.33
N VAL A 231 -82.82 29.08 -27.24
CA VAL A 231 -83.10 29.13 -28.69
C VAL A 231 -84.48 28.54 -29.01
N LYS A 232 -84.85 27.41 -28.39
CA LYS A 232 -86.18 26.80 -28.56
C LYS A 232 -87.31 27.69 -28.05
N LEU A 233 -87.06 28.49 -27.00
CA LEU A 233 -88.05 29.40 -26.43
C LEU A 233 -88.28 30.63 -27.32
N ILE A 234 -87.23 31.15 -27.95
CA ILE A 234 -87.30 32.30 -28.86
C ILE A 234 -87.96 31.94 -30.19
N ASN A 235 -87.80 30.70 -30.66
CA ASN A 235 -88.38 30.22 -31.92
C ASN A 235 -89.84 29.73 -31.80
N LYS A 236 -90.51 29.96 -30.65
CA LYS A 236 -91.94 29.70 -30.42
C LYS A 236 -92.73 31.00 -30.47
#